data_AF-A0A946TUU2-F1
#
_entry.id   AF-A0A946TUU2-F1
#
_cell.length_a   1.000
_cell.length_b   1.000
_cell.length_c   1.000
_cell.angle_alpha   90.00
_cell.angle_beta   90.00
_cell.angle_gamma   90.00
#
_symmetry.space_group_name_H-M   'P 1'
#
loop_
_entity.id
_entity.type
_entity.pdbx_description
1 polymer ?
#
loop_
_entity_poly.entity_id
_entity_poly.type
_entity_poly.pdbx_seq_one_letter_code
_entity_poly.pdbx_strand_id
1 'polypeptide(L)'
;MSIAALLNKVKVSEVRPIPCTIEGKVLGRGIAGYIFSEDFIVRDETGILYADYQQPLAIWEFFFGLLKAGDYKGCDVTIKGWYRRSPVPYIQIYKIDCYGEVRKSWASAGYLTWAIILAVIGGLLCLLNEKYLDDIPRVLF
;
A
#
# COMPACT_ATOMS: atom_id res chain seq x y z
N MET A 1 15.20 -6.28 -12.05
CA MET A 1 14.53 -7.43 -12.71
C MET A 1 13.64 -6.88 -13.80
N SER A 2 13.46 -7.59 -14.91
CA SER A 2 12.51 -7.16 -15.96
C SER A 2 11.06 -7.52 -15.60
N ILE A 3 10.12 -6.75 -16.14
CA ILE A 3 8.69 -6.95 -15.99
C ILE A 3 8.27 -8.29 -16.59
N ALA A 4 8.77 -8.65 -17.78
CA ALA A 4 8.48 -9.94 -18.38
C ALA A 4 8.93 -11.12 -17.51
N ALA A 5 10.06 -11.01 -16.82
CA ALA A 5 10.52 -12.05 -15.89
C ALA A 5 9.58 -12.20 -14.68
N LEU A 6 8.98 -11.11 -14.20
CA LEU A 6 7.98 -11.13 -13.12
C LEU A 6 6.65 -11.73 -13.61
N LEU A 7 6.18 -11.33 -14.79
CA LEU A 7 4.93 -11.84 -15.38
C LEU A 7 4.97 -13.35 -15.65
N ASN A 8 6.16 -13.88 -15.96
CA ASN A 8 6.38 -15.32 -16.13
C ASN A 8 6.38 -16.12 -14.81
N LYS A 9 6.38 -15.46 -13.63
CA LYS A 9 6.29 -16.16 -12.35
C LYS A 9 4.85 -16.60 -12.08
N VAL A 10 4.58 -17.87 -12.36
CA VAL A 10 3.25 -18.48 -12.16
C VAL A 10 2.94 -18.76 -10.69
N LYS A 11 3.95 -19.13 -9.88
CA LYS A 11 3.81 -19.44 -8.45
C LYS A 11 3.80 -18.18 -7.57
N VAL A 12 2.91 -17.24 -7.89
CA VAL A 12 2.71 -15.99 -7.15
C VAL A 12 1.22 -15.80 -6.92
N SER A 13 0.86 -15.27 -5.77
CA SER A 13 -0.52 -14.98 -5.38
C SER A 13 -0.54 -13.78 -4.46
N GLU A 14 -1.72 -13.24 -4.15
CA GLU A 14 -1.85 -12.15 -3.19
C GLU A 14 -1.29 -12.52 -1.80
N VAL A 15 -1.43 -13.77 -1.38
CA VAL A 15 -0.89 -14.23 -0.08
C VAL A 15 0.61 -14.52 -0.14
N ARG A 16 1.14 -14.86 -1.32
CA ARG A 16 2.56 -15.19 -1.54
C ARG A 16 3.19 -14.25 -2.58
N PRO A 17 3.46 -12.99 -2.20
CA PRO A 17 4.15 -12.05 -3.08
C PRO A 17 5.64 -12.38 -3.21
N ILE A 18 6.27 -11.89 -4.29
CA ILE A 18 7.72 -11.97 -4.48
C ILE A 18 8.34 -10.57 -4.30
N PRO A 19 9.36 -10.40 -3.45
CA PRO A 19 10.08 -9.14 -3.38
C PRO A 19 10.82 -8.89 -4.69
N CYS A 20 10.68 -7.71 -5.27
CA CYS A 20 11.29 -7.35 -6.54
C CYS A 20 11.79 -5.91 -6.55
N THR A 21 12.79 -5.68 -7.41
CA THR A 21 13.21 -4.33 -7.79
C THR A 21 13.11 -4.21 -9.31
N ILE A 22 12.38 -3.22 -9.78
CA ILE A 22 12.23 -2.91 -11.20
C ILE A 22 12.74 -1.49 -11.48
N GLU A 23 13.26 -1.30 -12.68
CA GLU A 23 13.70 -0.01 -13.20
C GLU A 23 12.93 0.23 -14.50
N GLY A 24 12.43 1.44 -14.68
CA GLY A 24 11.64 1.76 -15.85
C GLY A 24 11.10 3.18 -15.79
N LYS A 25 10.27 3.52 -16.78
CA LYS A 25 9.70 4.85 -16.94
C LYS A 25 8.24 4.85 -16.54
N VAL A 26 7.83 5.82 -15.73
CA VAL A 26 6.43 6.04 -15.42
C VAL A 26 5.73 6.66 -16.63
N LEU A 27 4.73 5.98 -17.17
CA LEU A 27 3.93 6.48 -18.30
C LEU A 27 2.87 7.50 -17.84
N GLY A 28 2.37 7.33 -16.64
CA GLY A 28 1.31 8.14 -16.06
C GLY A 28 0.56 7.39 -14.95
N ARG A 29 -0.64 7.87 -14.65
CA ARG A 29 -1.54 7.30 -13.64
C ARG A 29 -2.10 5.94 -14.08
N GLY A 30 -2.42 5.09 -13.10
CA GLY A 30 -3.06 3.79 -13.30
C GLY A 30 -4.43 3.89 -13.96
N ILE A 31 -5.22 4.90 -13.56
CA ILE A 31 -6.53 5.19 -14.14
C ILE A 31 -6.46 6.49 -14.95
N ALA A 32 -6.67 6.39 -16.27
CA ALA A 32 -6.67 7.55 -17.14
C ALA A 32 -7.79 8.53 -16.77
N GLY A 33 -7.45 9.81 -16.60
CA GLY A 33 -8.40 10.87 -16.27
C GLY A 33 -8.78 10.98 -14.78
N TYR A 34 -8.42 10.01 -13.94
CA TYR A 34 -8.68 10.10 -12.50
C TYR A 34 -7.54 10.84 -11.79
N ILE A 35 -7.78 12.10 -11.44
CA ILE A 35 -6.73 12.97 -10.88
C ILE A 35 -6.26 12.50 -9.50
N PHE A 36 -7.12 11.79 -8.78
CA PHE A 36 -6.82 11.29 -7.44
C PHE A 36 -6.14 9.92 -7.44
N SER A 37 -5.91 9.30 -8.62
CA SER A 37 -5.22 8.01 -8.72
C SER A 37 -3.78 8.16 -8.26
N GLU A 38 -3.46 7.44 -7.19
CA GLU A 38 -2.15 7.23 -6.60
C GLU A 38 -1.33 6.16 -7.33
N ASP A 39 -2.02 5.28 -8.08
CA ASP A 39 -1.42 4.22 -8.87
C ASP A 39 -0.69 4.75 -10.11
N PHE A 40 0.35 4.03 -10.51
CA PHE A 40 1.15 4.35 -11.68
C PHE A 40 1.21 3.19 -12.67
N ILE A 41 1.40 3.51 -13.95
CA ILE A 41 1.80 2.55 -14.97
C ILE A 41 3.28 2.74 -15.24
N VAL A 42 4.05 1.68 -15.07
CA VAL A 42 5.50 1.68 -15.28
C VAL A 42 5.84 0.80 -16.48
N ARG A 43 6.72 1.30 -17.34
CA ARG A 43 7.21 0.59 -18.52
C ARG A 43 8.70 0.33 -18.39
N ASP A 44 9.11 -0.91 -18.63
CA ASP A 44 10.49 -1.25 -18.91
C ASP A 44 10.65 -1.63 -20.39
N GLU A 45 11.82 -2.11 -20.78
CA GLU A 45 12.10 -2.55 -22.15
C GLU A 45 11.27 -3.77 -22.58
N THR A 46 10.74 -4.54 -21.62
CA THR A 46 10.07 -5.83 -21.85
C THR A 46 8.56 -5.77 -21.77
N GLY A 47 7.98 -4.76 -21.12
CA GLY A 47 6.54 -4.64 -20.95
C GLY A 47 6.11 -3.49 -20.04
N ILE A 48 4.85 -3.56 -19.62
CA ILE A 48 4.24 -2.59 -18.70
C ILE A 48 3.66 -3.31 -17.49
N LEU A 49 3.62 -2.62 -16.35
CA LEU A 49 3.01 -3.14 -15.14
C LEU A 49 2.41 -2.03 -14.30
N TYR A 50 1.36 -2.35 -13.57
CA TYR A 50 0.78 -1.46 -12.57
C TYR A 50 1.66 -1.42 -11.32
N ALA A 51 1.85 -0.23 -10.77
CA ALA A 51 2.53 0.01 -9.51
C ALA A 51 1.57 0.71 -8.56
N ASP A 52 1.22 0.01 -7.49
CA ASP A 52 0.25 0.41 -6.47
C ASP A 52 0.98 1.11 -5.32
N TYR A 53 0.58 2.35 -5.02
CA TYR A 53 1.18 3.18 -3.98
C TYR A 53 0.25 3.33 -2.78
N GLN A 54 0.45 2.49 -1.77
CA GLN A 54 -0.39 2.51 -0.58
C GLN A 54 0.19 3.37 0.54
N GLN A 55 -0.68 4.07 1.27
CA GLN A 55 -0.38 4.77 2.52
C GLN A 55 -1.39 4.36 3.59
N PRO A 56 -1.04 4.45 4.88
CA PRO A 56 -1.88 3.89 5.94
C PRO A 56 -3.20 4.64 6.17
N LEU A 57 -3.38 5.85 5.62
CA LEU A 57 -4.68 6.52 5.61
C LEU A 57 -4.99 7.01 4.20
N ALA A 58 -6.21 6.76 3.73
CA ALA A 58 -6.70 7.14 2.40
C ALA A 58 -6.58 8.65 2.12
N ILE A 59 -6.61 9.50 3.15
CA ILE A 59 -6.41 10.95 3.00
C ILE A 59 -4.99 11.26 2.46
N TRP A 60 -3.97 10.49 2.87
CA TRP A 60 -2.60 10.69 2.40
C TRP A 60 -2.42 10.22 0.96
N GLU A 61 -3.11 9.13 0.58
CA GLU A 61 -3.17 8.66 -0.81
C GLU A 61 -3.81 9.71 -1.70
N PHE A 62 -4.94 10.29 -1.26
CA PHE A 62 -5.64 11.37 -1.96
C PHE A 62 -4.75 12.61 -2.19
N PHE A 63 -4.08 13.11 -1.14
CA PHE A 63 -3.17 14.26 -1.28
C PHE A 63 -1.97 13.93 -2.18
N PHE A 64 -1.46 12.70 -2.12
CA PHE A 64 -0.37 12.27 -2.98
C PHE A 64 -0.80 12.18 -4.46
N GLY A 65 -1.95 11.56 -4.75
CA GLY A 65 -2.55 11.48 -6.08
C GLY A 65 -2.81 12.86 -6.68
N LEU A 66 -3.37 13.77 -5.88
CA LEU A 66 -3.72 15.12 -6.29
C LEU A 66 -2.50 16.01 -6.53
N LEU A 67 -1.56 16.04 -5.59
CA LEU A 67 -0.49 17.06 -5.57
C LEU A 67 0.84 16.59 -6.14
N LYS A 68 1.10 15.28 -6.22
CA LYS A 68 2.45 14.76 -6.52
C LYS A 68 2.49 13.64 -7.55
N ALA A 69 1.42 12.87 -7.74
CA ALA A 69 1.41 11.78 -8.72
C ALA A 69 1.61 12.28 -10.18
N GLY A 70 1.21 13.52 -10.48
CA GLY A 70 1.47 14.13 -11.79
C GLY A 70 2.95 14.32 -12.10
N ASP A 71 3.77 14.62 -11.09
CA ASP A 71 5.20 14.92 -11.25
C ASP A 71 6.03 13.69 -11.61
N TYR A 72 5.53 12.50 -11.30
CA TYR A 72 6.19 11.24 -11.67
C TYR A 72 6.03 10.91 -13.15
N LYS A 73 5.12 11.57 -13.88
CA LYS A 73 4.88 11.25 -15.31
C LYS A 73 6.14 11.52 -16.14
N GLY A 74 6.64 10.49 -16.80
CA GLY A 74 7.83 10.56 -17.64
C GLY A 74 9.14 10.47 -16.86
N CYS A 75 9.10 10.28 -15.54
CA CYS A 75 10.28 10.04 -14.72
C CYS A 75 10.81 8.62 -14.89
N ASP A 76 12.13 8.48 -14.96
CA ASP A 76 12.81 7.20 -14.81
C ASP A 76 12.89 6.85 -13.32
N VAL A 77 12.27 5.73 -12.95
CA VAL A 77 12.06 5.32 -11.56
C VAL A 77 12.68 3.97 -11.26
N THR A 78 13.21 3.85 -10.04
CA THR A 78 13.57 2.55 -9.44
C THR A 78 12.55 2.22 -8.36
N ILE A 79 11.78 1.16 -8.56
CA ILE A 79 10.75 0.72 -7.61
C ILE A 79 11.21 -0.55 -6.92
N LYS A 80 11.22 -0.50 -5.59
CA LYS A 80 11.36 -1.67 -4.71
C LYS A 80 10.01 -1.97 -4.10
N GLY A 81 9.62 -3.24 -4.12
CA GLY A 81 8.30 -3.62 -3.64
C GLY A 81 8.04 -5.12 -3.73
N TRP A 82 6.76 -5.46 -3.77
CA TRP A 82 6.28 -6.83 -3.81
C TRP A 82 5.41 -7.04 -5.04
N TYR A 83 5.84 -7.96 -5.92
CA TYR A 83 5.05 -8.39 -7.06
C TYR A 83 3.92 -9.32 -6.60
N ARG A 84 2.69 -8.99 -6.99
CA ARG A 84 1.48 -9.76 -6.72
C ARG A 84 0.77 -10.11 -8.02
N ARG A 85 0.22 -11.32 -8.05
CA ARG A 85 -0.56 -11.82 -9.19
C ARG A 85 -2.04 -11.84 -8.80
N SER A 86 -2.79 -10.92 -9.40
CA SER A 86 -4.25 -10.82 -9.40
C SER A 86 -4.72 -10.84 -10.88
N PRO A 87 -6.02 -10.83 -11.23
CA PRO A 87 -6.45 -10.75 -12.63
C PRO A 87 -5.78 -9.61 -13.40
N VAL A 88 -5.49 -8.51 -12.70
CA VAL A 88 -4.54 -7.48 -13.13
C VAL A 88 -3.29 -7.57 -12.24
N PRO A 89 -2.12 -8.00 -12.76
CA PRO A 89 -0.89 -8.09 -11.97
C PRO A 89 -0.32 -6.71 -11.66
N TYR A 90 0.23 -6.55 -10.46
CA TYR A 90 0.73 -5.26 -9.98
C TYR A 90 1.92 -5.44 -9.03
N ILE A 91 2.67 -4.36 -8.82
CA ILE A 91 3.71 -4.24 -7.80
C ILE A 91 3.20 -3.31 -6.71
N GLN A 92 3.16 -3.83 -5.49
CA GLN A 92 2.94 -3.02 -4.30
C GLN A 92 4.24 -2.29 -3.96
N ILE A 93 4.24 -0.96 -4.03
CA ILE A 93 5.43 -0.13 -3.82
C ILE A 93 5.80 -0.10 -2.35
N TYR A 94 7.04 -0.50 -2.02
CA TYR A 94 7.64 -0.24 -0.72
C TYR A 94 8.47 1.04 -0.73
N LYS A 95 9.26 1.23 -1.78
CA LYS A 95 10.11 2.39 -1.98
C LYS A 95 10.18 2.72 -3.46
N ILE A 96 10.02 3.99 -3.79
CA ILE A 96 10.20 4.54 -5.14
C ILE A 96 11.30 5.57 -5.11
N ASP A 97 12.15 5.55 -6.11
CA ASP A 97 13.20 6.53 -6.36
C ASP A 97 12.93 7.18 -7.72
N CYS A 98 12.82 8.50 -7.77
CA CYS A 98 12.65 9.29 -8.98
C CYS A 98 13.62 10.47 -8.89
N TYR A 99 14.57 10.58 -9.82
CA TYR A 99 15.60 11.62 -9.83
C TYR A 99 16.41 11.77 -8.51
N GLY A 100 16.58 10.69 -7.73
CA GLY A 100 17.27 10.71 -6.45
C GLY A 100 16.37 11.10 -5.27
N GLU A 101 15.11 11.48 -5.51
CA GLU A 101 14.11 11.59 -4.45
C GLU A 101 13.58 10.20 -4.08
N VAL A 102 14.10 9.70 -2.96
CA VAL A 102 13.63 8.46 -2.36
C VAL A 102 12.36 8.71 -1.54
N ARG A 103 11.29 7.98 -1.85
CA ARG A 103 10.07 7.93 -1.04
C ARG A 103 9.71 6.52 -0.63
N LYS A 104 9.25 6.37 0.61
CA LYS A 104 8.86 5.09 1.19
C LYS A 104 7.36 5.06 1.45
N SER A 105 6.75 3.91 1.19
CA SER A 105 5.42 3.58 1.69
C SER A 105 5.51 3.15 3.15
N TRP A 106 4.59 3.67 3.98
CA TRP A 106 4.47 3.34 5.40
C TRP A 106 3.23 2.50 5.71
N ALA A 107 2.57 1.94 4.69
CA ALA A 107 1.30 1.23 4.83
C ALA A 107 1.37 0.12 5.90
N SER A 108 2.37 -0.77 5.81
CA SER A 108 2.54 -1.88 6.77
C SER A 108 2.72 -1.41 8.21
N ALA A 109 3.46 -0.32 8.43
CA ALA A 109 3.68 0.23 9.76
C ALA A 109 2.39 0.84 10.32
N GLY A 110 1.63 1.57 9.50
CA GLY A 110 0.40 2.20 9.95
C GLY A 110 -0.74 1.20 10.21
N TYR A 111 -0.84 0.11 9.46
CA TYR A 111 -1.80 -0.96 9.79
C TYR A 111 -1.50 -1.61 11.14
N LEU A 112 -0.23 -1.81 11.46
CA LEU A 112 0.18 -2.33 12.77
C LEU A 112 -0.18 -1.35 13.90
N THR A 113 0.05 -0.05 13.72
CA THR A 113 -0.32 0.95 14.73
C THR A 113 -1.83 1.00 14.96
N TRP A 114 -2.62 0.91 13.90
CA TRP A 114 -4.09 0.84 14.01
C TRP A 114 -4.55 -0.40 14.76
N ALA A 115 -3.98 -1.56 14.45
CA ALA A 115 -4.29 -2.80 15.15
C ALA A 115 -3.96 -2.71 16.65
N ILE A 116 -2.81 -2.14 17.01
CA ILE A 116 -2.42 -1.93 18.42
C ILE A 116 -3.40 -0.99 19.12
N ILE A 117 -3.76 0.14 18.49
CA ILE A 117 -4.72 1.09 19.07
C ILE A 117 -6.07 0.41 19.34
N LEU A 118 -6.59 -0.34 18.37
CA LEU A 118 -7.86 -1.05 18.52
C LEU A 118 -7.79 -2.13 19.62
N ALA A 119 -6.68 -2.86 19.71
CA ALA A 119 -6.47 -3.86 20.75
C ALA A 119 -6.42 -3.22 22.16
N VAL A 120 -5.75 -2.07 22.31
CA VAL A 120 -5.69 -1.33 23.58
C VAL A 120 -7.06 -0.79 23.96
N ILE A 121 -7.81 -0.20 23.02
CA ILE A 121 -9.17 0.29 23.26
C ILE A 121 -10.09 -0.86 23.67
N GLY A 122 -10.04 -2.00 22.96
CA GLY A 122 -10.82 -3.19 23.29
C GLY A 122 -10.48 -3.73 24.67
N GLY A 123 -9.19 -3.79 25.02
CA GLY A 123 -8.73 -4.19 26.35
C GLY A 123 -9.22 -3.25 27.46
N LEU A 124 -9.15 -1.93 27.24
CA LEU A 124 -9.67 -0.94 28.19
C LEU A 124 -11.19 -1.06 28.37
N LEU A 125 -11.95 -1.24 27.30
CA LEU A 125 -13.39 -1.44 27.37
C LEU A 125 -13.75 -2.72 28.13
N CYS A 126 -13.01 -3.80 27.93
CA CYS A 126 -13.23 -5.05 28.67
C CYS A 126 -13.00 -4.87 30.18
N LEU A 127 -11.92 -4.16 30.56
CA LEU A 127 -11.61 -3.86 31.96
C LEU A 127 -12.62 -2.89 32.60
N LEU A 128 -13.14 -1.94 31.83
CA LEU A 128 -14.19 -1.02 32.29
C LEU A 128 -15.53 -1.74 32.45
N ASN A 129 -15.83 -2.71 31.58
CA ASN A 129 -17.06 -3.51 31.67
C ASN A 129 -17.07 -4.43 32.90
N GLU A 130 -15.94 -5.05 33.24
CA GLU A 130 -15.82 -5.86 34.47
C GLU A 130 -16.09 -5.02 35.72
N LYS A 131 -15.50 -3.81 35.80
CA LYS A 131 -15.79 -2.86 36.89
C LYS A 131 -17.24 -2.37 36.90
N TYR A 132 -17.87 -2.20 35.75
CA TYR A 132 -19.28 -1.77 35.66
C TYR A 132 -20.25 -2.85 36.15
N LEU A 133 -19.95 -4.14 35.92
CA LEU A 133 -20.75 -5.26 36.40
C LEU A 133 -20.62 -5.46 37.92
N ASP A 134 -19.45 -5.17 38.49
CA ASP A 134 -19.22 -5.22 39.94
C ASP A 134 -19.93 -4.10 40.71
N ASP A 135 -20.18 -2.95 40.07
CA ASP A 135 -20.85 -1.78 40.66
C ASP A 135 -22.39 -1.83 40.55
N ILE A 136 -22.96 -2.87 39.92
CA ILE A 136 -24.41 -3.08 39.93
C ILE A 136 -24.78 -3.60 41.33
N PRO A 137 -25.55 -2.83 42.13
CA PRO A 137 -25.94 -3.31 43.44
C PRO A 137 -26.80 -4.56 43.24
N ARG A 138 -26.38 -5.69 43.83
CA ARG A 138 -27.18 -6.92 43.92
C ARG A 138 -28.39 -6.66 44.81
N VAL A 139 -29.38 -5.92 44.31
CA VAL A 139 -30.67 -5.73 44.96
C VAL A 139 -31.67 -6.59 44.21
N LEU A 140 -31.86 -7.82 44.72
CA LEU A 140 -33.00 -8.74 44.55
C LEU A 140 -32.50 -10.20 44.52
N PHE A 141 -32.15 -10.71 45.70
CA PHE A 141 -32.60 -12.01 46.21
C PHE A 141 -32.89 -11.85 47.69
#